data_AF-A0A920SH74-F1
#
_entry.id   AF-A0A920SH74-F1
#
_cell.length_a   1.000
_cell.length_b   1.000
_cell.length_c   1.000
_cell.angle_alpha   90.00
_cell.angle_beta   90.00
_cell.angle_gamma   90.00
#
_symmetry.space_group_name_H-M   'P 1'
#
loop_
_entity.id
_entity.type
_entity.pdbx_description
1 polymer ?
#
loop_
_entity_poly.entity_id
_entity_poly.type
_entity_poly.pdbx_seq_one_letter_code
_entity_poly.pdbx_strand_id
1 'polypeptide(L)'
;MLRFTPFMTEAFSFKDGDIDQLLIDVVNGNQAKVIGWIKGEQGAWGFLAGQAVISVRGHVGRDLANAERRLVWSRMWSLLEQIKARIVSGL
;
A
#
# COMPACT_ATOMS: atom_id res chain seq x y z
N MET A 1 11.57 -9.71 -34.23
CA MET A 1 10.16 -9.33 -33.99
C MET A 1 9.77 -9.85 -32.60
N LEU A 2 10.04 -9.08 -31.55
CA LEU A 2 9.70 -9.46 -30.17
C LEU A 2 8.28 -9.00 -29.88
N ARG A 3 7.36 -9.95 -29.64
CA ARG A 3 6.03 -9.68 -29.12
C ARG A 3 6.17 -9.16 -27.69
N PHE A 4 6.09 -7.84 -27.54
CA PHE A 4 5.65 -7.24 -26.28
C PHE A 4 4.19 -7.67 -26.06
N THR A 5 3.94 -8.53 -25.08
CA THR A 5 2.59 -8.76 -24.58
C THR A 5 2.16 -7.51 -23.81
N PRO A 6 1.08 -6.81 -24.21
CA PRO A 6 0.52 -5.75 -23.39
C PRO A 6 -0.19 -6.40 -22.20
N PHE A 7 0.54 -6.65 -21.10
CA PHE A 7 -0.08 -6.80 -19.78
C PHE A 7 -0.36 -5.40 -19.22
N MET A 8 -1.14 -4.61 -19.95
CA MET A 8 -1.66 -3.34 -19.49
C MET A 8 -3.14 -3.29 -19.83
N THR A 9 -3.92 -3.24 -18.76
CA THR A 9 -5.14 -2.42 -18.73
C THR A 9 -6.37 -3.04 -19.40
N GLU A 10 -6.77 -4.23 -18.98
CA GLU A 10 -8.20 -4.43 -18.76
C GLU A 10 -8.56 -3.62 -17.51
N ALA A 11 -9.08 -2.41 -17.75
CA ALA A 11 -9.59 -1.41 -16.81
C ALA A 11 -9.54 -1.80 -15.32
N PHE A 12 -8.40 -1.56 -14.67
CA PHE A 12 -8.39 -1.30 -13.23
C PHE A 12 -9.18 0.00 -13.03
N SER A 13 -10.47 -0.12 -12.72
CA SER A 13 -11.35 1.01 -12.41
C SER A 13 -11.09 1.50 -10.98
N PHE A 14 -9.86 1.93 -10.73
CA PHE A 14 -9.49 2.66 -9.52
C PHE A 14 -9.09 4.05 -9.97
N LYS A 15 -9.66 5.08 -9.36
CA LYS A 15 -8.96 6.37 -9.39
C LYS A 15 -7.81 6.22 -8.41
N ASP A 16 -6.57 6.35 -8.88
CA ASP A 16 -5.36 6.19 -8.06
C ASP A 16 -5.44 6.95 -6.71
N GLY A 17 -6.10 8.13 -6.70
CA GLY A 17 -6.31 8.93 -5.50
C GLY A 17 -7.16 8.27 -4.39
N ASP A 18 -8.07 7.36 -4.73
CA ASP A 18 -8.91 6.67 -3.74
C ASP A 18 -8.09 5.64 -2.95
N ILE A 19 -7.15 4.95 -3.60
CA ILE A 19 -6.23 4.02 -2.94
C ILE A 19 -5.30 4.80 -2.02
N ASP A 20 -4.69 5.88 -2.53
CA ASP A 20 -3.72 6.66 -1.76
C ASP A 20 -4.34 7.21 -0.45
N GLN A 21 -5.60 7.68 -0.49
CA GLN A 21 -6.29 8.12 0.71
C GLN A 21 -6.52 6.98 1.72
N LEU A 22 -6.94 5.80 1.26
CA LEU A 22 -7.13 4.63 2.13
C LEU A 22 -5.82 4.22 2.81
N LEU A 23 -4.69 4.31 2.09
CA LEU A 23 -3.38 3.99 2.67
C LEU A 23 -2.94 5.03 3.70
N ILE A 24 -3.23 6.32 3.47
CA ILE A 24 -3.01 7.38 4.45
C ILE A 24 -3.84 7.10 5.72
N ASP A 25 -5.09 6.70 5.57
CA ASP A 25 -5.96 6.38 6.70
C ASP A 25 -5.43 5.17 7.49
N VAL A 26 -4.91 4.15 6.80
CA VAL A 26 -4.24 3.01 7.46
C VAL A 26 -3.01 3.47 8.23
N VAL A 27 -2.17 4.34 7.68
CA VAL A 27 -1.03 4.91 8.40
C VAL A 27 -1.51 5.67 9.64
N ASN A 28 -2.48 6.56 9.50
CA ASN A 28 -3.01 7.39 10.58
C ASN A 28 -3.65 6.55 11.70
N GLY A 29 -4.37 5.49 11.36
CA GLY A 29 -4.98 4.58 12.33
C GLY A 29 -3.98 3.65 13.03
N ASN A 30 -2.75 3.52 12.52
CA ASN A 30 -1.80 2.51 12.99
C ASN A 30 -0.41 3.09 13.31
N GLN A 31 -0.35 4.32 13.83
CA GLN A 31 0.90 5.04 14.12
C GLN A 31 1.92 4.23 14.94
N ALA A 32 1.49 3.52 15.98
CA ALA A 32 2.37 2.68 16.78
C ALA A 32 3.08 1.61 15.93
N LYS A 33 2.37 1.00 14.98
CA LYS A 33 2.93 0.00 14.07
C LYS A 33 3.79 0.62 12.97
N VAL A 34 3.49 1.84 12.53
CA VAL A 34 4.37 2.60 11.62
C VAL A 34 5.71 2.88 12.29
N ILE A 35 5.71 3.34 13.55
CA ILE A 35 6.93 3.54 14.34
C ILE A 35 7.68 2.22 14.53
N GLY A 36 6.97 1.13 14.86
CA GLY A 36 7.55 -0.20 14.97
C GLY A 36 8.25 -0.63 13.67
N TRP A 37 7.60 -0.44 12.52
CA TRP A 37 8.17 -0.73 11.21
C TRP A 37 9.44 0.08 10.93
N ILE A 38 9.43 1.39 11.23
CA ILE A 38 10.61 2.26 11.07
C ILE A 38 11.79 1.74 11.91
N LYS A 39 11.52 1.22 13.11
CA LYS A 39 12.52 0.62 14.02
C LYS A 39 12.91 -0.82 13.65
N GLY A 40 12.33 -1.40 12.60
CA GLY A 40 12.61 -2.78 12.18
C GLY A 40 11.90 -3.85 13.01
N GLU A 41 10.78 -3.52 13.67
CA GLU A 41 9.97 -4.49 14.42
C GLU A 41 9.45 -5.60 13.50
N GLN A 42 9.74 -6.86 13.87
CA GLN A 42 9.27 -8.02 13.13
C GLN A 42 7.74 -8.04 13.05
N GLY A 43 7.20 -8.30 11.86
CA GLY A 43 5.76 -8.40 11.63
C GLY A 43 5.02 -7.06 11.48
N ALA A 44 5.66 -5.91 11.77
CA ALA A 44 5.03 -4.61 11.58
C ALA A 44 4.67 -4.35 10.11
N TRP A 45 5.55 -4.73 9.17
CA TRP A 45 5.26 -4.68 7.73
C TRP A 45 4.03 -5.55 7.38
N GLY A 46 4.04 -6.82 7.81
CA GLY A 46 2.95 -7.75 7.48
C GLY A 46 1.60 -7.28 8.00
N PHE A 47 1.57 -6.68 9.20
CA PHE A 47 0.37 -6.07 9.76
C PHE A 47 -0.13 -4.89 8.91
N LEU A 48 0.74 -3.93 8.60
CA LEU A 48 0.38 -2.74 7.81
C LEU A 48 -0.08 -3.10 6.39
N ALA A 49 0.63 -4.03 5.73
CA ALA A 49 0.27 -4.54 4.42
C ALA A 49 -1.08 -5.28 4.43
N GLY A 50 -1.36 -6.02 5.52
CA GLY A 50 -2.66 -6.66 5.73
C GLY A 50 -3.80 -5.66 5.90
N GLN A 51 -3.61 -4.62 6.72
CA GLN A 51 -4.59 -3.55 6.92
C GLN A 51 -4.88 -2.76 5.63
N ALA A 52 -3.84 -2.49 4.83
CA ALA A 52 -3.99 -1.88 3.51
C ALA A 52 -4.88 -2.72 2.59
N VAL A 53 -4.64 -4.04 2.50
CA VAL A 53 -5.45 -4.96 1.69
C VAL A 53 -6.89 -5.03 2.19
N ILE A 54 -7.11 -5.10 3.51
CA ILE A 54 -8.45 -5.13 4.12
C ILE A 54 -9.22 -3.86 3.80
N SER A 55 -8.58 -2.70 3.92
CA SER A 55 -9.20 -1.39 3.68
C SER A 55 -9.60 -1.23 2.21
N VAL A 56 -8.70 -1.56 1.28
CA VAL A 56 -9.01 -1.52 -0.15
C VAL A 56 -10.07 -2.55 -0.52
N ARG A 57 -10.02 -3.77 0.01
CA ARG A 57 -11.07 -4.78 -0.19
C ARG A 57 -12.43 -4.28 0.30
N GLY A 58 -12.49 -3.66 1.48
CA GLY A 58 -13.71 -3.10 2.05
C GLY A 58 -14.29 -1.98 1.17
N HIS A 59 -13.44 -1.12 0.62
CA HIS A 59 -13.84 -0.05 -0.28
C HIS A 59 -14.41 -0.58 -1.61
N VAL A 60 -13.76 -1.59 -2.20
CA VAL A 60 -14.18 -2.14 -3.51
C VAL A 60 -15.37 -3.10 -3.39
N GLY A 61 -15.61 -3.66 -2.21
CA GLY A 61 -16.73 -4.57 -1.97
C GLY A 61 -16.56 -5.97 -2.60
N ARG A 62 -15.35 -6.33 -3.03
CA ARG A 62 -14.98 -7.67 -3.52
C ARG A 62 -13.55 -8.02 -3.16
N ASP A 63 -13.22 -9.30 -3.21
CA ASP A 63 -11.85 -9.75 -3.05
C ASP A 63 -10.92 -9.16 -4.12
N LEU A 64 -9.68 -8.89 -3.69
CA LEU A 64 -8.62 -8.39 -4.56
C LEU A 64 -7.91 -9.54 -5.25
N ALA A 65 -7.72 -9.43 -6.56
CA ALA A 65 -6.86 -10.33 -7.32
C ALA A 65 -5.39 -10.16 -6.89
N ASN A 66 -4.56 -11.15 -7.23
CA ASN A 66 -3.14 -11.15 -6.86
C ASN A 66 -2.39 -9.90 -7.35
N ALA A 67 -2.69 -9.40 -8.55
CA ALA A 67 -2.08 -8.19 -9.09
C ALA A 67 -2.47 -6.95 -8.27
N GLU A 68 -3.74 -6.83 -7.86
CA GLU A 68 -4.23 -5.69 -7.07
C GLU A 68 -3.62 -5.71 -5.67
N ARG A 69 -3.52 -6.89 -5.03
CA ARG A 69 -2.82 -7.02 -3.74
C ARG A 69 -1.36 -6.57 -3.81
N ARG A 70 -0.65 -6.95 -4.87
CA ARG A 70 0.74 -6.53 -5.10
C ARG A 70 0.85 -5.02 -5.30
N LEU A 71 -0.10 -4.41 -6.01
CA LEU A 71 -0.15 -2.95 -6.18
C LEU A 71 -0.34 -2.25 -4.84
N VAL A 72 -1.31 -2.70 -4.02
CA VAL A 72 -1.56 -2.17 -2.68
C VAL A 72 -0.31 -2.27 -1.80
N TRP A 73 0.38 -3.42 -1.81
CA TRP A 73 1.64 -3.57 -1.08
C TRP A 73 2.72 -2.62 -1.58
N SER A 74 2.92 -2.50 -2.89
CA SER A 74 3.91 -1.60 -3.47
C SER A 74 3.66 -0.15 -3.07
N ARG A 75 2.41 0.31 -3.14
CA ARG A 75 2.00 1.66 -2.74
C ARG A 75 2.18 1.89 -1.24
N MET A 76 1.77 0.94 -0.40
CA MET A 76 1.94 1.04 1.05
C MET A 76 3.41 1.09 1.45
N TRP A 77 4.26 0.26 0.83
CA TRP A 77 5.71 0.29 1.06
C TRP A 77 6.29 1.65 0.69
N SER A 78 5.95 2.16 -0.50
CA SER A 78 6.43 3.47 -0.97
C SER A 78 6.00 4.62 -0.04
N LEU A 79 4.77 4.59 0.48
CA LEU A 79 4.28 5.58 1.44
C LEU A 79 5.07 5.52 2.76
N LEU A 80 5.30 4.31 3.30
CA LEU A 80 6.05 4.13 4.54
C LEU A 80 7.52 4.58 4.40
N GLU A 81 8.17 4.27 3.27
CA GLU A 81 9.52 4.76 2.97
C GLU A 81 9.58 6.29 2.89
N GLN A 82 8.58 6.94 2.27
CA GLN A 82 8.50 8.41 2.25
C GLN A 82 8.34 9.00 3.66
N ILE A 83 7.51 8.40 4.51
CA ILE A 83 7.33 8.83 5.91
C ILE A 83 8.63 8.67 6.69
N LYS A 84 9.29 7.51 6.56
CA LYS A 84 10.58 7.24 7.19
C LYS A 84 11.64 8.24 6.74
N ALA A 85 11.71 8.52 5.44
CA ALA A 85 12.66 9.49 4.90
C ALA A 85 12.47 10.88 5.52
N ARG A 86 11.22 11.35 5.68
CA ARG A 86 10.91 12.64 6.33
C ARG A 86 11.34 12.68 7.78
N ILE A 87 11.05 11.62 8.54
CA ILE A 87 11.44 11.50 9.96
C ILE A 87 12.95 11.49 10.11
N VAL A 88 13.67 10.76 9.24
CA VAL A 88 15.13 10.68 9.26
C VAL A 88 15.77 11.99 8.80
N SER A 89 15.17 12.70 7.85
CA SER A 89 15.68 13.98 7.37
C SER A 89 15.40 15.17 8.31
N GLY A 90 14.63 14.97 9.39
CA GLY A 90 14.32 16.01 10.37
C GLY A 90 13.46 17.16 9.83
N LEU A 91 12.70 16.91 8.76
CA LEU A 91 11.75 17.84 8.14
C LEU A 91 10.33 17.61 8.69
#